data_AF-A0A528HC70-F1
#
_entry.id   AF-A0A528HC70-F1
#
_cell.length_a   1.000
_cell.length_b   1.000
_cell.length_c   1.000
_cell.angle_alpha   90.00
_cell.angle_beta   90.00
_cell.angle_gamma   90.00
#
_symmetry.space_group_name_H-M   'P 1'
#
loop_
_entity.id
_entity.type
_entity.pdbx_description
1 polymer ?
#
loop_
_entity_poly.entity_id
_entity_poly.type
_entity_poly.pdbx_seq_one_letter_code
_entity_poly.pdbx_strand_id
1 'polypeptide(L)'
;MPLSVAITLARRSRLPALARLAGGLVDATRSVPFLAVIYAAAVVLPIALPSWLEGDRLSYVIAGFSLHYAAYQSEVLRGGLQSIPRGQFEAAEALGLTPWKRMYLVVLPQAFRISLPATINEIVTVFKETSVIAIVGLFDLTASAHAAFEEGSWNDQFMEIFVFVSA
;
A
#
# COMPACT_ATOMS: atom_id res chain seq x y z
N MET A 1 5.11 2.21 -2.55
CA MET A 1 5.46 2.43 -3.96
C MET A 1 6.53 1.50 -4.53
N PRO A 2 7.76 1.36 -3.98
CA PRO A 2 8.76 0.48 -4.59
C PRO A 2 8.30 -0.99 -4.63
N LEU A 3 7.69 -1.47 -3.54
CA LEU A 3 7.14 -2.82 -3.46
C LEU A 3 6.02 -3.08 -4.50
N SER A 4 5.12 -2.11 -4.71
CA SER A 4 4.04 -2.26 -5.70
C SER A 4 4.58 -2.34 -7.12
N VAL A 5 5.62 -1.57 -7.46
CA VAL A 5 6.30 -1.67 -8.77
C VAL A 5 6.91 -3.06 -8.94
N ALA A 6 7.61 -3.57 -7.93
CA ALA A 6 8.21 -4.90 -7.97
C ALA A 6 7.13 -5.99 -8.19
N ILE A 7 6.03 -5.94 -7.44
CA ILE A 7 4.88 -6.87 -7.60
C ILE A 7 4.28 -6.76 -9.00
N THR A 8 4.07 -5.54 -9.50
CA THR A 8 3.50 -5.29 -10.84
C THR A 8 4.39 -5.88 -11.95
N LEU A 9 5.70 -5.68 -11.85
CA LEU A 9 6.67 -6.21 -12.82
C LEU A 9 6.78 -7.74 -12.70
N ALA A 10 6.75 -8.29 -11.49
CA ALA A 10 6.71 -9.73 -11.25
C ALA A 10 5.48 -10.39 -11.89
N ARG A 11 4.29 -9.78 -11.75
CA ARG A 11 3.04 -10.23 -12.37
C ARG A 11 3.09 -10.20 -13.91
N ARG A 12 3.90 -9.31 -14.50
CA ARG A 12 4.13 -9.22 -15.96
C ARG A 12 5.32 -10.05 -16.46
N SER A 13 5.99 -10.79 -15.58
CA SER A 13 7.14 -11.60 -15.96
C SER A 13 6.75 -12.69 -16.96
N ARG A 14 7.71 -13.07 -17.83
CA ARG A 14 7.55 -14.21 -18.76
C ARG A 14 7.53 -15.55 -18.02
N LEU A 15 8.02 -15.59 -16.77
CA LEU A 15 8.02 -16.80 -15.94
C LEU A 15 6.61 -17.02 -15.35
N PRO A 16 5.87 -18.06 -15.77
CA PRO A 16 4.48 -18.25 -15.36
C PRO A 16 4.34 -18.51 -13.85
N ALA A 17 5.33 -19.15 -13.23
CA ALA A 17 5.35 -19.36 -11.79
C ALA A 17 5.41 -18.03 -11.02
N LEU A 18 6.33 -17.14 -11.39
CA LEU A 18 6.46 -15.82 -10.76
C LEU A 18 5.20 -14.97 -10.97
N ALA A 19 4.65 -14.97 -12.19
CA ALA A 19 3.45 -14.22 -12.50
C ALA A 19 2.23 -14.71 -11.70
N ARG A 20 2.07 -16.02 -11.55
CA ARG A 20 1.00 -16.63 -10.75
C ARG A 20 1.18 -16.39 -9.26
N LEU A 21 2.39 -16.48 -8.73
CA LEU A 21 2.66 -16.19 -7.32
C LEU A 21 2.39 -14.73 -6.98
N ALA A 22 2.87 -13.80 -7.81
CA ALA A 22 2.57 -12.38 -7.63
C ALA A 22 1.07 -12.09 -7.76
N GLY A 23 0.39 -12.70 -8.74
CA GLY A 23 -1.05 -12.60 -8.89
C GLY A 23 -1.81 -13.13 -7.68
N GLY A 24 -1.45 -14.33 -7.20
CA GLY A 24 -2.07 -14.94 -6.01
C GLY A 24 -1.87 -14.12 -4.75
N LEU A 25 -0.68 -13.55 -4.54
CA LEU A 25 -0.41 -12.65 -3.41
C LEU A 25 -1.30 -11.40 -3.47
N VAL A 26 -1.43 -10.77 -4.64
CA VAL A 26 -2.28 -9.60 -4.83
C VAL A 26 -3.75 -9.94 -4.64
N ASP A 27 -4.21 -11.02 -5.25
CA ASP A 27 -5.61 -11.40 -5.21
C ASP A 27 -6.02 -11.83 -3.78
N ALA A 28 -5.14 -12.54 -3.05
CA ALA A 28 -5.37 -12.91 -1.65
C ALA A 28 -5.42 -11.69 -0.72
N THR A 29 -4.43 -10.79 -0.80
CA THR A 29 -4.35 -9.60 0.06
C THR A 29 -5.52 -8.64 -0.17
N ARG A 30 -5.99 -8.51 -1.41
CA ARG A 30 -7.17 -7.68 -1.75
C ARG A 30 -8.51 -8.32 -1.40
N SER A 31 -8.54 -9.64 -1.21
CA SER A 31 -9.75 -10.37 -0.78
C SER A 31 -9.98 -10.34 0.73
N VAL A 32 -8.96 -9.96 1.51
CA VAL A 32 -9.03 -9.88 2.97
C VAL A 32 -9.32 -8.44 3.40
N PRO A 33 -10.29 -8.19 4.30
CA PRO A 33 -10.52 -6.84 4.84
C PRO A 33 -9.27 -6.27 5.51
N PHE A 34 -9.00 -4.98 5.31
CA PHE A 34 -7.83 -4.30 5.91
C PHE A 34 -7.74 -4.50 7.43
N LEU A 35 -8.86 -4.38 8.15
CA LEU A 35 -8.94 -4.63 9.59
C LEU A 35 -8.41 -6.02 9.98
N ALA A 36 -8.75 -7.06 9.21
CA ALA A 36 -8.29 -8.42 9.46
C ALA A 36 -6.77 -8.54 9.24
N VAL A 37 -6.22 -7.85 8.24
CA VAL A 37 -4.76 -7.80 8.00
C VAL A 37 -4.04 -7.14 9.17
N ILE A 38 -4.52 -6.00 9.66
CA ILE A 38 -3.89 -5.30 10.79
C ILE A 38 -4.02 -6.09 12.08
N TYR A 39 -5.18 -6.68 12.35
CA TYR A 39 -5.35 -7.56 13.51
C TYR A 39 -4.42 -8.77 13.44
N ALA A 40 -4.34 -9.43 12.28
CA ALA A 40 -3.43 -10.54 12.08
C ALA A 40 -1.96 -10.12 12.27
N ALA A 41 -1.55 -8.97 11.72
CA ALA A 41 -0.19 -8.46 11.87
C ALA A 41 0.15 -8.10 13.32
N ALA A 42 -0.79 -7.52 14.06
CA ALA A 42 -0.55 -7.02 15.40
C ALA A 42 -0.69 -8.07 16.51
N VAL A 43 -1.51 -9.11 16.29
CA VAL A 43 -1.89 -10.09 17.32
C VAL A 43 -1.50 -11.52 16.91
N VAL A 44 -1.88 -11.95 15.71
CA VAL A 44 -1.69 -13.35 15.28
C VAL A 44 -0.23 -13.61 14.93
N LEU A 45 0.40 -12.72 14.17
CA LEU A 45 1.75 -12.89 13.66
C LEU A 45 2.81 -12.95 14.78
N PRO A 46 2.81 -12.09 15.81
CA PRO A 46 3.76 -12.19 16.91
C PRO A 46 3.68 -13.53 17.67
N ILE A 47 2.48 -14.11 17.79
CA ILE A 47 2.25 -15.39 18.49
C ILE A 47 2.68 -16.57 17.61
N ALA A 48 2.50 -16.45 16.29
CA ALA A 48 2.82 -17.51 15.34
C ALA A 48 4.31 -17.56 14.97
N LEU A 49 5.05 -16.47 15.18
CA LEU A 49 6.46 -16.37 14.81
C LEU A 49 7.37 -17.04 15.85
N PRO A 50 8.45 -17.71 15.40
CA PRO A 50 9.45 -18.26 16.31
C PRO A 50 10.25 -17.14 16.99
N SER A 51 10.82 -17.44 18.16
CA SER A 51 11.46 -16.45 19.05
C SER A 51 12.59 -15.62 18.43
N TRP A 52 13.26 -16.14 17.39
CA TRP A 52 14.31 -15.41 16.66
C TRP A 52 13.77 -14.38 15.66
N LEU A 53 12.47 -14.40 15.36
CA LEU A 53 11.79 -13.43 14.53
C LEU A 53 10.87 -12.51 15.33
N GLU A 54 10.91 -12.58 16.67
CA GLU A 54 10.22 -11.67 17.58
C GLU A 54 10.72 -10.24 17.33
N GLY A 55 9.77 -9.33 17.11
CA GLY A 55 10.01 -7.94 16.78
C GLY A 55 8.94 -7.06 17.40
N ASP A 56 9.10 -5.75 17.22
CA ASP A 56 8.14 -4.78 17.74
C ASP A 56 6.79 -4.93 17.03
N ARG A 57 5.69 -4.87 17.80
CA ARG A 57 4.31 -4.92 17.29
C ARG A 57 4.09 -3.89 16.18
N LEU A 58 4.64 -2.69 16.33
CA LEU A 58 4.57 -1.64 15.33
C LEU A 58 5.19 -2.08 14.00
N SER A 59 6.31 -2.81 14.03
CA SER A 59 7.00 -3.27 12.82
C SER A 59 6.14 -4.25 12.00
N TYR A 60 5.43 -5.17 12.66
CA TYR A 60 4.53 -6.09 11.97
C TYR A 60 3.32 -5.37 11.39
N VAL A 61 2.75 -4.41 12.14
CA VAL A 61 1.64 -3.58 11.65
C VAL A 61 2.06 -2.80 10.41
N ILE A 62 3.22 -2.14 10.44
CA ILE A 62 3.77 -1.43 9.29
C ILE A 62 4.00 -2.38 8.11
N ALA A 63 4.52 -3.58 8.35
CA ALA A 63 4.75 -4.57 7.30
C ALA A 63 3.44 -5.06 6.67
N GLY A 64 2.44 -5.41 7.48
CA GLY A 64 1.11 -5.83 7.04
C GLY A 64 0.39 -4.73 6.26
N PHE A 65 0.42 -3.51 6.80
CA PHE A 65 -0.10 -2.31 6.13
C PHE A 65 0.57 -2.10 4.77
N SER A 66 1.91 -2.11 4.75
CA SER A 66 2.70 -1.85 3.55
C SER A 66 2.45 -2.90 2.47
N LEU A 67 2.30 -4.16 2.85
CA LEU A 67 2.00 -5.26 1.93
C LEU A 67 0.58 -5.11 1.36
N HIS A 68 -0.41 -4.84 2.20
CA HIS A 68 -1.79 -4.63 1.78
C HIS A 68 -1.87 -3.48 0.77
N TYR A 69 -1.34 -2.31 1.14
CA TYR A 69 -1.29 -1.15 0.25
C TYR A 69 -0.51 -1.42 -1.04
N ALA A 70 0.63 -2.11 -0.95
CA ALA A 70 1.43 -2.43 -2.14
C ALA A 70 0.66 -3.32 -3.13
N ALA A 71 -0.18 -4.23 -2.65
CA ALA A 71 -1.03 -5.06 -3.50
C ALA A 71 -2.09 -4.24 -4.23
N TYR A 72 -2.81 -3.35 -3.53
CA TYR A 72 -3.79 -2.45 -4.18
C TYR A 72 -3.11 -1.51 -5.18
N GLN A 73 -2.02 -0.87 -4.77
CA GLN A 73 -1.27 0.03 -5.64
C GLN A 73 -0.67 -0.70 -6.86
N SER A 74 -0.33 -1.99 -6.75
CA SER A 74 0.17 -2.76 -7.89
C SER A 74 -0.89 -2.89 -8.99
N GLU A 75 -2.17 -2.92 -8.64
CA GLU A 75 -3.29 -3.02 -9.59
C GLU A 75 -3.58 -1.67 -10.25
N VAL A 76 -3.44 -0.58 -9.49
CA VAL A 76 -3.46 0.77 -10.04
C VAL A 76 -2.35 0.93 -11.09
N LEU A 77 -1.11 0.57 -10.75
CA LEU A 77 0.03 0.62 -11.68
C LEU A 77 -0.14 -0.32 -12.87
N ARG A 78 -0.72 -1.52 -12.67
CA ARG A 78 -1.04 -2.46 -13.75
C ARG A 78 -2.05 -1.85 -14.72
N GLY A 79 -3.10 -1.19 -14.23
CA GLY A 79 -4.07 -0.46 -15.04
C GLY A 79 -3.40 0.66 -15.85
N GLY A 80 -2.52 1.44 -15.23
CA GLY A 80 -1.74 2.46 -15.93
C GLY A 80 -0.83 1.89 -17.01
N LEU A 81 -0.13 0.77 -16.73
CA LEU A 81 0.71 0.08 -17.71
C LEU A 81 -0.09 -0.47 -18.90
N GLN A 82 -1.30 -0.96 -18.67
CA GLN A 82 -2.19 -1.48 -19.72
C GLN A 82 -2.77 -0.38 -20.59
N SER A 83 -2.84 0.85 -20.06
CA SER A 83 -3.35 2.02 -20.77
C SER A 83 -2.35 2.62 -21.76
N ILE A 84 -1.08 2.19 -21.72
CA ILE A 84 -0.04 2.71 -22.62
C ILE A 84 -0.25 2.15 -24.04
N PRO A 85 -0.32 3.02 -25.07
CA PRO A 85 -0.43 2.59 -26.46
C PRO A 85 0.73 1.68 -26.88
N ARG A 86 0.45 0.63 -27.65
CA ARG A 86 1.47 -0.30 -28.18
C ARG A 86 2.58 0.40 -28.96
N GLY A 87 2.26 1.50 -29.65
CA GLY A 87 3.23 2.30 -30.39
C GLY A 87 4.41 2.81 -29.55
N GLN A 88 4.23 3.06 -28.24
CA GLN A 88 5.34 3.42 -27.34
C GLN A 88 6.35 2.26 -27.17
N PHE A 89 5.84 1.03 -27.12
CA PHE A 89 6.69 -0.16 -27.02
C PHE A 89 7.43 -0.42 -28.34
N GLU A 90 6.75 -0.25 -29.47
CA GLU A 90 7.29 -0.45 -30.82
C GLU A 90 8.31 0.63 -31.18
N ALA A 91 8.04 1.90 -30.87
CA ALA A 91 8.99 3.00 -31.10
C ALA A 91 10.28 2.82 -30.31
N ALA A 92 10.18 2.44 -29.03
CA ALA A 92 11.34 2.13 -28.21
C ALA A 92 12.14 0.92 -28.74
N GLU A 93 11.46 -0.07 -29.32
CA GLU A 93 12.09 -1.22 -29.97
C GLU A 93 12.84 -0.82 -31.25
N ALA A 94 12.22 0.02 -32.09
CA ALA A 94 12.83 0.53 -33.31
C ALA A 94 14.09 1.38 -33.03
N LEU A 95 14.14 2.04 -31.87
CA LEU A 95 15.33 2.75 -31.38
C LEU A 95 16.39 1.82 -30.77
N GLY A 96 16.20 0.50 -30.81
CA GLY A 96 17.16 -0.49 -30.30
C GLY A 96 17.19 -0.59 -28.77
N LEU A 97 16.18 -0.09 -28.05
CA LEU A 97 16.15 -0.20 -26.60
C LEU A 97 15.83 -1.64 -26.17
N THR A 98 16.70 -2.18 -25.31
CA THR A 98 16.47 -3.48 -24.66
C THR A 98 15.17 -3.45 -23.83
N PRO A 99 14.52 -4.60 -23.58
CA PRO A 99 13.25 -4.65 -22.84
C PRO A 99 13.30 -3.93 -21.48
N TRP A 100 14.43 -4.03 -20.77
CA TRP A 100 14.66 -3.33 -19.50
C TRP A 100 14.74 -1.81 -19.66
N LYS A 101 15.51 -1.33 -20.64
CA LYS A 101 15.61 0.11 -20.94
C LYS A 101 14.27 0.67 -21.39
N ARG A 102 13.56 -0.05 -22.26
CA ARG A 102 12.20 0.29 -22.70
C ARG A 102 11.24 0.41 -21.51
N MET A 103 11.25 -0.57 -20.61
CA MET A 103 10.38 -0.55 -19.43
C MET A 103 10.73 0.66 -18.54
N TYR A 104 12.00 0.83 -18.17
CA TYR A 104 12.39 1.82 -17.17
C TYR A 104 12.40 3.27 -17.69
N LEU A 105 12.84 3.50 -18.92
CA LEU A 105 13.03 4.85 -19.47
C LEU A 105 11.80 5.41 -20.18
N VAL A 106 10.95 4.54 -20.72
CA VAL A 106 9.82 4.96 -21.59
C VAL A 106 8.49 4.61 -20.94
N VAL A 107 8.26 3.32 -20.68
CA VAL A 107 6.92 2.80 -20.32
C VAL A 107 6.56 3.12 -18.87
N LEU A 108 7.45 2.84 -17.93
CA LEU A 108 7.18 2.98 -16.50
C LEU A 108 6.92 4.44 -16.07
N PRO A 109 7.68 5.46 -16.53
CA PRO A 109 7.38 6.86 -16.22
C PRO A 109 6.01 7.30 -16.75
N GLN A 110 5.62 6.84 -17.95
CA GLN A 110 4.29 7.10 -18.52
C GLN A 110 3.19 6.42 -17.68
N ALA A 111 3.39 5.16 -17.28
CA ALA A 111 2.43 4.43 -16.46
C ALA A 111 2.19 5.11 -15.12
N PHE A 112 3.25 5.63 -14.48
CA PHE A 112 3.13 6.41 -13.25
C PHE A 112 2.28 7.66 -13.44
N ARG A 113 2.50 8.41 -14.53
CA ARG A 113 1.72 9.62 -14.82
C ARG A 113 0.24 9.31 -15.05
N ILE A 114 -0.07 8.23 -15.77
CA ILE A 114 -1.45 7.77 -16.00
C ILE A 114 -2.08 7.31 -14.67
N SER A 115 -1.32 6.63 -13.83
CA SER A 115 -1.78 6.07 -12.55
C SER A 115 -1.92 7.12 -11.44
N LEU A 116 -1.41 8.34 -11.64
CA LEU A 116 -1.29 9.35 -10.59
C LEU A 116 -2.64 9.72 -9.95
N PRO A 117 -3.74 9.97 -10.70
CA PRO A 117 -5.02 10.31 -10.09
C PRO A 117 -5.56 9.20 -9.19
N ALA A 118 -5.50 7.95 -9.65
CA ALA A 118 -5.93 6.79 -8.86
C ALA A 118 -5.01 6.54 -7.65
N THR A 119 -3.71 6.82 -7.79
CA THR A 119 -2.75 6.75 -6.68
C THR A 119 -3.07 7.77 -5.60
N ILE A 120 -3.47 8.99 -5.96
CA ILE A 120 -3.89 10.02 -5.00
C ILE A 120 -5.14 9.56 -4.24
N ASN A 121 -6.13 8.99 -4.93
CA ASN A 121 -7.30 8.41 -4.27
C ASN A 121 -6.90 7.31 -3.28
N GLU A 122 -5.96 6.44 -3.65
CA GLU A 122 -5.47 5.39 -2.76
C GLU A 122 -4.74 5.97 -1.53
N ILE A 123 -3.98 7.05 -1.68
CA ILE A 123 -3.35 7.75 -0.56
C ILE A 123 -4.44 8.28 0.40
N VAL A 124 -5.50 8.88 -0.12
CA VAL A 124 -6.63 9.35 0.71
C VAL A 124 -7.31 8.19 1.44
N THR A 125 -7.48 7.02 0.79
CA THR A 125 -8.01 5.81 1.43
C THR A 125 -7.10 5.36 2.57
N VAL A 126 -5.79 5.29 2.34
CA VAL A 126 -4.79 4.94 3.35
C VAL A 126 -4.86 5.86 4.57
N PHE A 127 -4.98 7.17 4.35
CA PHE A 127 -5.14 8.14 5.44
C PHE A 127 -6.41 7.91 6.29
N LYS A 128 -7.47 7.35 5.71
CA LYS A 128 -8.69 6.99 6.46
C LYS A 128 -8.51 5.67 7.21
N GLU A 129 -7.81 4.73 6.59
CA GLU A 129 -7.56 3.41 7.17
C GLU A 129 -6.58 3.44 8.35
N THR A 130 -5.74 4.47 8.49
CA THR A 130 -4.86 4.61 9.67
C THR A 130 -5.64 4.71 10.98
N SER A 131 -6.85 5.27 10.98
CA SER A 131 -7.68 5.35 12.20
C SER A 131 -8.23 4.01 12.65
N VAL A 132 -8.31 3.02 11.76
CA VAL A 132 -8.68 1.65 12.12
C VAL A 132 -7.56 0.98 12.94
N ILE A 133 -6.30 1.42 12.80
CA ILE A 133 -5.15 0.88 13.53
C ILE A 133 -5.26 1.13 15.04
N ALA A 134 -5.97 2.19 15.44
CA ALA A 134 -6.27 2.51 16.84
C ALA A 134 -6.90 1.34 17.63
N ILE A 135 -7.68 0.49 16.95
CA ILE A 135 -8.34 -0.68 17.55
C ILE A 135 -7.32 -1.66 18.15
N VAL A 136 -6.08 -1.66 17.67
CA VAL A 136 -5.02 -2.54 18.20
C VAL A 136 -4.10 -1.83 19.21
N GLY A 137 -4.56 -0.71 19.76
CA GLY A 137 -3.85 0.04 20.80
C GLY A 137 -2.60 0.76 20.28
N LEU A 138 -2.63 1.15 19.00
CA LEU A 138 -1.61 1.97 18.34
C LEU A 138 -2.27 3.30 17.98
N PHE A 139 -1.89 4.37 18.67
CA PHE A 139 -2.56 5.65 18.58
C PHE A 139 -2.14 6.38 17.29
N ASP A 140 -3.11 6.66 16.42
CA ASP A 140 -2.97 7.56 15.28
C ASP A 140 -3.42 8.99 15.67
N LEU A 141 -3.54 9.93 14.72
CA LEU A 141 -3.96 11.31 15.01
C LEU A 141 -5.32 11.37 15.72
N THR A 142 -6.30 10.63 15.22
CA THR A 142 -7.66 10.57 15.78
C THR A 142 -7.65 9.93 17.17
N ALA A 143 -6.96 8.81 17.35
CA ALA A 143 -6.85 8.15 18.65
C ALA A 143 -6.10 9.02 19.68
N SER A 144 -5.06 9.74 19.24
CA SER A 144 -4.29 10.63 20.11
C SER A 144 -5.15 11.81 20.58
N ALA A 145 -6.00 12.34 19.71
CA ALA A 145 -7.00 13.35 20.08
C ALA A 145 -8.00 12.81 21.11
N HIS A 146 -8.49 11.58 20.94
CA HIS A 146 -9.36 10.93 21.92
C HIS A 146 -8.67 10.70 23.28
N ALA A 147 -7.40 10.28 23.28
CA ALA A 147 -6.64 10.08 24.51
C ALA A 147 -6.41 11.39 25.29
N ALA A 148 -6.10 12.49 24.58
CA ALA A 148 -5.91 13.80 25.20
C ALA A 148 -7.18 14.31 25.91
N PHE A 149 -8.36 13.92 25.42
CA PHE A 149 -9.64 14.22 26.07
C PHE A 149 -9.84 13.46 27.39
N GLU A 150 -9.45 12.18 27.46
CA GLU A 150 -9.62 11.36 28.68
C GLU A 150 -8.83 11.90 29.88
N GLU A 151 -7.76 12.66 29.62
CA GLU A 151 -6.89 13.27 30.64
C GLU A 151 -7.52 14.52 31.33
N GLY A 152 -8.76 14.88 31.00
CA GLY A 152 -9.61 15.84 31.73
C GLY A 152 -9.23 17.32 31.64
N SER A 153 -7.98 17.64 31.27
CA SER A 153 -7.46 19.01 31.17
C SER A 153 -7.77 19.73 29.84
N TRP A 154 -8.10 18.98 28.79
CA TRP A 154 -8.37 19.50 27.44
C TRP A 154 -9.83 19.39 27.00
N ASN A 155 -10.73 19.13 27.95
CA ASN A 155 -12.15 18.87 27.67
C ASN A 155 -12.84 20.10 27.03
N ASP A 156 -12.48 21.30 27.49
CA ASP A 156 -13.05 22.56 26.99
C ASP A 156 -12.66 22.86 25.53
N GLN A 157 -11.56 22.28 25.04
CA GLN A 157 -11.05 22.46 23.66
C GLN A 157 -11.50 21.33 22.71
N PHE A 158 -12.44 20.47 23.10
CA PHE A 158 -12.89 19.32 22.31
C PHE A 158 -13.21 19.69 20.85
N MET A 159 -14.00 20.74 20.63
CA MET A 159 -14.40 21.16 19.27
C MET A 159 -13.21 21.63 18.43
N GLU A 160 -12.22 22.31 19.02
CA GLU A 160 -11.05 22.81 18.30
C GLU A 160 -10.16 21.65 17.82
N ILE A 161 -9.94 20.66 18.70
CA ILE A 161 -9.13 19.48 18.40
C ILE A 161 -9.76 18.64 17.27
N PHE A 162 -11.07 18.36 17.34
CA PHE A 162 -11.73 17.56 16.31
C PHE A 162 -11.88 18.30 14.98
N VAL A 163 -12.12 19.63 15.00
CA VAL A 163 -12.11 20.43 13.77
C VAL A 163 -10.74 20.37 13.11
N PHE A 164 -9.65 20.51 13.86
CA PHE A 164 -8.29 20.41 13.34
C PHE A 164 -7.96 19.02 12.77
N VAL A 165 -8.36 17.95 13.45
CA VAL A 165 -8.12 16.56 12.99
C VAL A 165 -8.96 16.20 11.76
N SER A 166 -10.14 16.81 11.59
CA SER A 166 -11.07 16.52 10.49
C SER A 166 -10.86 17.36 9.22
N ALA A 167 -10.08 18.44 9.30
CA ALA A 167 -9.80 19.38 8.21
C ALA A 167 -8.71 18.87 7.25
#